data_AF-A0A1X9STQ1-F1
#
_entry.id   AF-A0A1X9STQ1-F1
#
_cell.length_a   1.000
_cell.length_b   1.000
_cell.length_c   1.000
_cell.angle_alpha   90.00
_cell.angle_beta   90.00
_cell.angle_gamma   90.00
#
_symmetry.space_group_name_H-M   'P 1'
#
loop_
_entity.id
_entity.type
_entity.pdbx_description
1 polymer ?
#
loop_
_entity_poly.entity_id
_entity_poly.type
_entity_poly.pdbx_seq_one_letter_code
_entity_poly.pdbx_strand_id
1 'polypeptide(L)'
;MRSILVLILAMILGGCAVSNNTQTNQEQKPKQTLFRIDAKCEPCSQRGYETLIDGKLYRSDVAINCCENIRTIDTSAALKKVYIHKVIDLIETQKLIKINGKYIKFDKNFAKVFYETLAAELEARGIYVASDGDSPYTYRVQFEFDNIKSIYSPGANYLNSKLFGTLKIKNINKNRTLYITTTQNVSDLSVSKIDDFDLYMNLLIKQSANKVAQEISKL
;
A
#
# COMPACT_ATOMS: atom_id res chain seq x y z
N MET A 1 11.31 60.44 -60.09
CA MET A 1 10.09 60.04 -59.33
C MET A 1 10.52 58.98 -58.32
N ARG A 2 10.55 59.31 -57.01
CA ARG A 2 9.76 58.66 -55.92
C ARG A 2 9.87 57.12 -55.94
N SER A 3 10.39 56.37 -54.95
CA SER A 3 10.43 56.49 -53.48
C SER A 3 11.56 55.57 -52.93
N ILE A 4 12.47 55.99 -52.04
CA ILE A 4 12.49 55.88 -50.56
C ILE A 4 11.87 54.59 -49.95
N LEU A 5 12.71 53.73 -49.35
CA LEU A 5 12.66 53.17 -47.96
C LEU A 5 13.83 52.15 -47.83
N VAL A 6 14.98 52.42 -47.20
CA VAL A 6 15.29 52.39 -45.75
C VAL A 6 14.71 51.19 -45.00
N LEU A 7 15.54 50.20 -44.63
CA LEU A 7 15.87 49.95 -43.22
C LEU A 7 17.07 49.00 -43.03
N ILE A 8 18.01 49.48 -42.24
CA ILE A 8 19.17 48.80 -41.64
C ILE A 8 18.69 48.05 -40.39
N LEU A 9 19.13 46.81 -40.15
CA LEU A 9 19.59 46.41 -38.81
C LEU A 9 20.43 45.12 -38.84
N ALA A 10 21.72 45.29 -38.61
CA ALA A 10 22.62 44.24 -38.16
C ALA A 10 22.47 44.05 -36.65
N MET A 11 22.28 42.81 -36.22
CA MET A 11 22.65 42.28 -34.89
C MET A 11 23.00 40.80 -35.15
N ILE A 12 24.27 40.44 -35.31
CA ILE A 12 25.18 40.03 -34.23
C ILE A 12 24.43 39.30 -33.11
N LEU A 13 24.31 37.99 -33.23
CA LEU A 13 24.22 37.08 -32.09
C LEU A 13 25.00 35.81 -32.44
N GLY A 14 26.20 35.71 -31.87
CA GLY A 14 27.06 34.55 -31.94
C GLY A 14 26.37 33.32 -31.36
N GLY A 15 26.57 32.18 -32.01
CA GLY A 15 26.12 30.88 -31.54
C GLY A 15 26.83 30.51 -30.25
N CYS A 16 26.11 30.60 -29.13
CA CYS A 16 26.42 29.80 -27.95
C CYS A 16 25.85 28.40 -28.18
N ALA A 17 26.74 27.42 -28.29
CA ALA A 17 26.42 26.01 -28.22
C ALA A 17 25.74 25.72 -26.87
N VAL A 18 24.43 25.47 -26.89
CA VAL A 18 23.71 24.94 -25.74
C VAL A 18 23.63 23.43 -25.93
N SER A 19 24.45 22.73 -25.16
CA SER A 19 24.31 21.31 -24.87
C SER A 19 22.89 21.08 -24.35
N ASN A 20 22.05 20.41 -25.14
CA ASN A 20 20.76 19.93 -24.68
C ASN A 20 21.02 18.79 -23.71
N ASN A 21 21.03 19.16 -22.43
CA ASN A 21 20.97 18.26 -21.31
C ASN A 21 19.62 17.54 -21.41
N THR A 22 19.66 16.27 -21.82
CA THR A 22 18.48 15.40 -21.87
C THR A 22 17.98 15.25 -20.44
N GLN A 23 17.04 16.10 -20.04
CA GLN A 23 16.20 15.87 -18.88
C GLN A 23 15.43 14.58 -19.17
N THR A 24 15.93 13.47 -18.62
CA THR A 24 15.15 12.26 -18.45
C THR A 24 13.95 12.64 -17.61
N ASN A 25 12.83 12.92 -18.29
CA ASN A 25 11.51 12.84 -17.70
C ASN A 25 11.46 11.49 -17.00
N GLN A 26 11.46 11.52 -15.66
CA GLN A 26 11.07 10.37 -14.87
C GLN A 26 9.61 10.13 -15.23
N GLU A 27 9.38 9.26 -16.22
CA GLU A 27 8.09 8.65 -16.45
C GLU A 27 7.64 8.10 -15.11
N GLN A 28 6.67 8.80 -14.52
CA GLN A 28 5.97 8.37 -13.33
C GLN A 28 5.28 7.06 -13.73
N LYS A 29 5.95 5.93 -13.45
CA LYS A 29 5.43 4.60 -13.75
C LYS A 29 3.97 4.57 -13.31
N PRO A 30 3.02 4.24 -14.20
CA PRO A 30 1.61 4.22 -13.81
C PRO A 30 1.48 3.31 -12.60
N LYS A 31 1.03 3.88 -11.46
CA LYS A 31 0.77 3.11 -10.24
C LYS A 31 -0.12 1.95 -10.65
N GLN A 32 0.44 0.74 -10.60
CA GLN A 32 -0.28 -0.48 -10.96
C GLN A 32 -1.50 -0.52 -10.04
N THR A 33 -2.69 -0.33 -10.59
CA THR A 33 -3.91 -0.35 -9.80
C THR A 33 -4.11 -1.81 -9.42
N LEU A 34 -3.69 -2.17 -8.20
CA LEU A 34 -3.73 -3.56 -7.73
C LEU A 34 -5.19 -4.03 -7.73
N PHE A 35 -6.10 -3.29 -7.09
CA PHE A 35 -7.56 -3.48 -7.15
C PHE A 35 -8.25 -2.13 -6.84
N ARG A 36 -9.41 -1.85 -7.45
CA ARG A 36 -10.22 -0.66 -7.17
C ARG A 36 -11.43 -1.10 -6.34
N ILE A 37 -11.54 -0.60 -5.12
CA ILE A 37 -12.73 -0.79 -4.28
C ILE A 37 -13.38 0.59 -4.20
N ASP A 38 -14.52 0.75 -4.88
CA ASP A 38 -15.31 1.98 -4.86
C ASP A 38 -16.06 2.11 -3.53
N ALA A 39 -15.32 2.25 -2.45
CA ALA A 39 -15.90 2.52 -1.15
C ALA A 39 -15.67 3.98 -0.77
N LYS A 40 -16.76 4.69 -0.47
CA LYS A 40 -16.67 6.01 0.18
C LYS A 40 -15.90 5.80 1.49
N CYS A 41 -14.83 6.57 1.69
CA CYS A 41 -14.05 6.56 2.93
C CYS A 41 -14.98 6.76 4.13
N GLU A 42 -14.85 5.90 5.14
CA GLU A 42 -15.60 6.00 6.39
C GLU A 42 -14.63 6.07 7.58
N PRO A 43 -15.03 6.72 8.70
CA PRO A 43 -14.28 6.66 9.94
C PRO A 43 -14.02 5.21 10.36
N CYS A 44 -12.81 4.94 10.83
CA CYS A 44 -12.40 3.60 11.23
C CYS A 44 -13.17 3.14 12.47
N SER A 45 -14.23 2.35 12.28
CA SER A 45 -14.94 1.68 13.37
C SER A 45 -14.07 0.57 13.96
N GLN A 46 -14.05 0.44 15.29
CA GLN A 46 -13.43 -0.69 15.99
C GLN A 46 -14.31 -1.96 15.98
N ARG A 47 -15.51 -1.88 15.39
CA ARG A 47 -16.42 -3.03 15.24
C ARG A 47 -16.19 -3.66 13.87
N GLY A 48 -16.30 -4.99 13.78
CA GLY A 48 -16.07 -5.75 12.55
C GLY A 48 -16.80 -5.15 11.34
N TYR A 49 -16.16 -5.24 10.18
CA TYR A 49 -16.65 -4.72 8.91
C TYR A 49 -17.32 -5.82 8.11
N GLU A 50 -18.40 -5.49 7.42
CA GLU A 50 -19.14 -6.40 6.55
C GLU A 50 -19.55 -5.65 5.27
N THR A 51 -19.32 -6.25 4.10
CA THR A 51 -19.75 -5.71 2.81
C THR A 51 -19.85 -6.81 1.76
N LEU A 52 -20.35 -6.48 0.56
CA LEU A 52 -20.25 -7.35 -0.61
C LEU A 52 -19.02 -6.97 -1.43
N ILE A 53 -18.16 -7.97 -1.72
CA ILE A 53 -17.03 -7.82 -2.63
C ILE A 53 -17.13 -8.91 -3.70
N ASP A 54 -17.21 -8.50 -4.96
CA ASP A 54 -17.42 -9.40 -6.10
C ASP A 54 -18.67 -10.30 -5.91
N GLY A 55 -19.74 -9.69 -5.40
CA GLY A 55 -20.99 -10.37 -5.07
C GLY A 55 -20.90 -11.38 -3.90
N LYS A 56 -19.77 -11.44 -3.18
CA LYS A 56 -19.56 -12.33 -2.03
C LYS A 56 -19.64 -11.57 -0.73
N LEU A 57 -20.23 -12.18 0.29
CA LEU A 57 -20.28 -11.60 1.62
C LEU A 57 -18.90 -11.67 2.27
N TYR A 58 -18.31 -10.49 2.45
CA TYR A 58 -16.99 -10.32 2.99
C TYR A 58 -17.07 -9.67 4.37
N ARG A 59 -16.35 -10.24 5.34
CA ARG A 59 -16.22 -9.70 6.69
C ARG A 59 -14.76 -9.58 7.08
N SER A 60 -14.43 -8.54 7.83
CA SER A 60 -13.09 -8.33 8.36
C SER A 60 -13.09 -7.73 9.76
N ASP A 61 -11.95 -7.84 10.44
CA ASP A 61 -11.73 -7.18 11.72
C ASP A 61 -11.39 -5.69 11.59
N VAL A 62 -11.10 -5.20 10.38
CA VAL A 62 -10.95 -3.78 10.04
C VAL A 62 -11.66 -3.46 8.75
N ALA A 63 -12.30 -2.29 8.71
CA ALA A 63 -12.96 -1.79 7.52
C ALA A 63 -11.98 -1.54 6.37
N ILE A 64 -12.30 -2.03 5.17
CA ILE A 64 -11.42 -1.82 4.00
C ILE A 64 -11.46 -0.35 3.54
N ASN A 65 -12.59 0.33 3.77
CA ASN A 65 -12.83 1.74 3.49
C ASN A 65 -12.48 2.68 4.66
N CYS A 66 -11.79 2.18 5.68
CA CYS A 66 -11.38 2.98 6.83
C CYS A 66 -10.35 4.03 6.42
N CYS A 67 -10.73 5.30 6.57
CA CYS A 67 -9.87 6.46 6.37
C CYS A 67 -9.94 7.31 7.64
N GLU A 68 -8.91 7.25 8.48
CA GLU A 68 -8.90 7.95 9.78
C GLU A 68 -8.92 9.49 9.65
N ASN A 69 -8.64 10.04 8.46
CA ASN A 69 -8.47 11.48 8.24
C ASN A 69 -9.28 12.00 7.05
N ILE A 70 -10.61 11.94 7.11
CA ILE A 70 -11.41 12.51 6.01
C ILE A 70 -11.27 14.04 5.96
N ARG A 71 -11.00 14.77 7.06
CA ARG A 71 -11.04 16.26 7.06
C ARG A 71 -10.22 17.00 8.14
N THR A 72 -9.01 16.57 8.47
CA THR A 72 -8.18 17.35 9.40
C THR A 72 -6.73 17.42 8.93
N ILE A 73 -6.39 18.53 8.28
CA ILE A 73 -5.00 18.97 8.15
C ILE A 73 -4.64 19.52 9.53
N ASP A 74 -3.91 18.77 10.34
CA ASP A 74 -3.20 19.35 11.46
C ASP A 74 -2.04 20.18 10.87
N THR A 75 -2.27 21.49 10.69
CA THR A 75 -1.28 22.44 10.19
C THR A 75 -0.10 22.64 11.15
N SER A 76 -0.15 22.06 12.36
CA SER A 76 0.90 22.12 13.38
C SER A 76 1.68 20.81 13.54
N ALA A 77 1.17 19.69 13.02
CA ALA A 77 1.92 18.45 12.95
C ALA A 77 2.90 18.51 11.77
N ALA A 78 4.19 18.72 12.07
CA ALA A 78 5.25 18.56 11.10
C ALA A 78 5.02 17.31 10.26
N LEU A 79 5.11 17.45 8.93
CA LEU A 79 4.82 16.38 7.98
C LEU A 79 5.65 15.14 8.35
N LYS A 80 4.99 14.08 8.83
CA LYS A 80 5.68 12.90 9.36
C LYS A 80 6.44 12.24 8.20
N LYS A 81 7.77 12.14 8.35
CA LYS A 81 8.65 11.50 7.38
C LYS A 81 8.98 10.09 7.83
N VAL A 82 8.64 9.12 6.98
CA VAL A 82 8.82 7.69 7.23
C VAL A 82 9.62 7.08 6.09
N TYR A 83 10.52 6.16 6.40
CA TYR A 83 11.23 5.36 5.42
C TYR A 83 10.85 3.89 5.60
N ILE A 84 10.16 3.31 4.62
CA ILE A 84 9.85 1.88 4.59
C ILE A 84 11.13 1.13 4.21
N HIS A 85 11.88 0.74 5.23
CA HIS A 85 13.22 0.18 5.04
C HIS A 85 13.19 -1.26 4.54
N LYS A 86 12.30 -2.08 5.11
CA LYS A 86 12.24 -3.50 4.76
C LYS A 86 10.84 -4.05 4.96
N VAL A 87 10.40 -4.87 4.02
CA VAL A 87 9.24 -5.75 4.18
C VAL A 87 9.73 -7.18 3.93
N ILE A 88 9.61 -8.04 4.93
CA ILE A 88 10.00 -9.45 4.86
C ILE A 88 8.75 -10.25 4.51
N ASP A 89 8.82 -10.99 3.40
CA ASP A 89 7.73 -11.83 2.91
C ASP A 89 7.55 -13.09 3.77
N LEU A 90 6.39 -13.74 3.64
CA LEU A 90 6.20 -15.09 4.17
C LEU A 90 7.20 -16.04 3.52
N ILE A 91 7.71 -17.01 4.27
CA ILE A 91 8.46 -18.11 3.68
C ILE A 91 7.53 -19.01 2.86
N GLU A 92 8.06 -19.66 1.83
CA GLU A 92 7.26 -20.44 0.88
C GLU A 92 6.44 -21.57 1.51
N THR A 93 6.90 -22.13 2.62
CA THR A 93 6.20 -23.18 3.37
C THR A 93 5.01 -22.68 4.19
N GLN A 94 4.88 -21.36 4.37
CA GLN A 94 3.75 -20.74 5.07
C GLN A 94 2.63 -20.31 4.14
N LYS A 95 2.89 -20.15 2.83
CA LYS A 95 1.91 -19.71 1.82
C LYS A 95 0.94 -20.83 1.46
N LEU A 96 0.12 -21.24 2.42
CA LEU A 96 -0.76 -22.41 2.35
C LEU A 96 -2.21 -22.04 2.64
N ILE A 97 -3.12 -22.64 1.87
CA ILE A 97 -4.56 -22.70 2.14
C ILE A 97 -4.93 -24.15 2.45
N LYS A 98 -5.67 -24.37 3.55
CA LYS A 98 -6.21 -25.69 3.89
C LYS A 98 -7.57 -25.87 3.21
N ILE A 99 -7.68 -26.87 2.34
CA ILE A 99 -8.92 -27.28 1.65
C ILE A 99 -9.20 -28.74 1.96
N ASN A 100 -10.37 -29.05 2.53
CA ASN A 100 -10.76 -30.43 2.89
C ASN A 100 -9.66 -31.19 3.66
N GLY A 101 -9.00 -30.52 4.59
CA GLY A 101 -7.92 -31.13 5.39
C GLY A 101 -6.53 -31.12 4.74
N LYS A 102 -6.42 -30.87 3.43
CA LYS A 102 -5.16 -30.84 2.68
C LYS A 102 -4.63 -29.42 2.55
N TYR A 103 -3.32 -29.24 2.65
CA TYR A 103 -2.68 -27.95 2.39
C TYR A 103 -2.33 -27.81 0.92
N ILE A 104 -2.76 -26.71 0.32
CA ILE A 104 -2.46 -26.33 -1.06
C ILE A 104 -1.66 -25.03 -1.02
N LYS A 105 -0.54 -25.01 -1.74
CA LYS A 105 0.31 -23.84 -1.86
C LYS A 105 -0.31 -22.82 -2.81
N PHE A 106 -0.18 -21.54 -2.49
CA PHE A 106 -0.45 -20.46 -3.42
C PHE A 106 0.81 -19.60 -3.58
N ASP A 107 1.05 -19.12 -4.80
CA ASP A 107 2.22 -18.31 -5.13
C ASP A 107 1.86 -16.83 -5.13
N LYS A 108 2.31 -16.10 -4.10
CA LYS A 108 2.08 -14.66 -3.97
C LYS A 108 3.24 -14.02 -3.22
N ASN A 109 3.66 -12.85 -3.69
CA ASN A 109 4.61 -12.00 -2.99
C ASN A 109 3.85 -11.03 -2.08
N PHE A 110 3.73 -11.36 -0.79
CA PHE A 110 2.99 -10.50 0.15
C PHE A 110 3.75 -9.20 0.39
N ALA A 111 5.08 -9.28 0.48
CA ALA A 111 5.92 -8.12 0.73
C ALA A 111 5.72 -7.01 -0.32
N LYS A 112 5.67 -7.37 -1.60
CA LYS A 112 5.43 -6.41 -2.70
C LYS A 112 4.06 -5.74 -2.57
N VAL A 113 3.00 -6.54 -2.48
CA VAL A 113 1.62 -6.02 -2.37
C VAL A 113 1.47 -5.15 -1.12
N PHE A 114 2.05 -5.58 -0.01
CA PHE A 114 2.04 -4.83 1.25
C PHE A 114 2.78 -3.50 1.14
N TYR A 115 3.98 -3.49 0.56
CA TYR A 115 4.77 -2.28 0.39
C TYR A 115 3.99 -1.23 -0.42
N GLU A 116 3.49 -1.61 -1.60
CA GLU A 116 2.76 -0.72 -2.50
C GLU A 116 1.49 -0.19 -1.81
N THR A 117 0.81 -1.06 -1.08
CA THR A 117 -0.41 -0.70 -0.35
C THR A 117 -0.13 0.21 0.84
N LEU A 118 0.89 -0.09 1.64
CA LEU A 118 1.27 0.73 2.80
C LEU A 118 1.72 2.12 2.36
N ALA A 119 2.53 2.21 1.30
CA ALA A 119 2.96 3.50 0.75
C ALA A 119 1.76 4.36 0.35
N ALA A 120 0.80 3.79 -0.37
CA ALA A 120 -0.44 4.48 -0.74
C ALA A 120 -1.27 4.91 0.48
N GLU A 121 -1.37 4.05 1.51
CA GLU A 121 -2.10 4.38 2.74
C GLU A 121 -1.43 5.49 3.56
N LEU A 122 -0.10 5.50 3.63
CA LEU A 122 0.65 6.56 4.31
C LEU A 122 0.51 7.90 3.56
N GLU A 123 0.66 7.90 2.24
CA GLU A 123 0.46 9.09 1.40
C GLU A 123 -0.97 9.64 1.55
N ALA A 124 -1.99 8.78 1.53
CA ALA A 124 -3.38 9.17 1.72
C ALA A 124 -3.66 9.79 3.11
N ARG A 125 -2.82 9.51 4.10
CA ARG A 125 -2.86 10.11 5.45
C ARG A 125 -1.97 11.34 5.61
N GLY A 126 -1.33 11.82 4.53
CA GLY A 126 -0.43 12.96 4.56
C GLY A 126 0.96 12.66 5.15
N ILE A 127 1.34 11.37 5.25
CA ILE A 127 2.64 10.93 5.74
C ILE A 127 3.57 10.76 4.54
N TYR A 128 4.71 11.44 4.55
CA TYR A 128 5.68 11.37 3.45
C TYR A 128 6.54 10.11 3.57
N VAL A 129 6.51 9.31 2.51
CA VAL A 129 7.37 8.13 2.35
C VAL A 129 8.67 8.55 1.67
N ALA A 130 9.74 8.60 2.45
CA ALA A 130 11.08 8.95 1.98
C ALA A 130 11.71 7.81 1.15
N SER A 131 12.56 8.20 0.20
CA SER A 131 13.42 7.29 -0.56
C SER A 131 14.49 6.61 0.30
N ASP A 132 14.96 7.31 1.33
CA ASP A 132 16.07 6.94 2.19
C ASP A 132 15.80 7.28 3.66
N GLY A 133 16.64 6.71 4.53
CA GLY A 133 16.57 6.89 5.98
C GLY A 133 17.71 7.74 6.54
N ASP A 134 18.29 8.65 5.75
CA ASP A 134 19.56 9.30 6.07
C ASP A 134 19.44 10.29 7.24
N SER A 135 18.24 10.82 7.48
CA SER A 135 17.97 11.63 8.66
C SER A 135 17.73 10.74 9.89
N PRO A 136 18.44 10.97 11.02
CA PRO A 136 18.25 10.21 12.26
C PRO A 136 16.86 10.39 12.88
N TYR A 137 16.11 11.42 12.43
CA TYR A 137 14.74 11.70 12.87
C TYR A 137 13.69 11.02 11.99
N THR A 138 14.06 10.48 10.83
CA THR A 138 13.15 9.70 9.97
C THR A 138 12.81 8.37 10.64
N TYR A 139 11.53 8.06 10.75
CA TYR A 139 11.10 6.77 11.27
C TYR A 139 11.40 5.67 10.26
N ARG A 140 12.33 4.77 10.60
CA ARG A 140 12.63 3.56 9.88
C ARG A 140 11.58 2.50 10.22
N VAL A 141 10.79 2.12 9.23
CA VAL A 141 9.72 1.11 9.34
C VAL A 141 10.19 -0.20 8.75
N GLN A 142 10.04 -1.27 9.51
CA GLN A 142 10.21 -2.64 9.04
C GLN A 142 8.95 -3.44 9.35
N PHE A 143 8.52 -4.26 8.40
CA PHE A 143 7.41 -5.18 8.59
C PHE A 143 7.82 -6.59 8.19
N GLU A 144 7.45 -7.58 8.99
CA GLU A 144 7.74 -8.99 8.74
C GLU A 144 6.45 -9.78 8.80
N PHE A 145 6.15 -10.53 7.74
CA PHE A 145 5.05 -11.47 7.80
C PHE A 145 5.48 -12.73 8.56
N ASP A 146 4.80 -13.00 9.67
CA ASP A 146 5.17 -14.10 10.57
C ASP A 146 4.51 -15.41 10.15
N ASN A 147 3.24 -15.34 9.73
CA ASN A 147 2.45 -16.51 9.32
C ASN A 147 1.15 -16.10 8.62
N ILE A 148 0.55 -17.03 7.89
CA ILE A 148 -0.86 -16.98 7.45
C ILE A 148 -1.56 -18.30 7.78
N LYS A 149 -2.81 -18.21 8.26
CA LYS A 149 -3.69 -19.36 8.46
C LYS A 149 -4.94 -19.15 7.64
N SER A 150 -5.10 -19.94 6.57
CA SER A 150 -6.25 -19.85 5.69
C SER A 150 -6.92 -21.21 5.54
N ILE A 151 -8.23 -21.27 5.75
CA ILE A 151 -9.04 -22.48 5.67
C ILE A 151 -10.21 -22.19 4.75
N TYR A 152 -10.32 -22.97 3.69
CA TYR A 152 -11.47 -22.97 2.79
C TYR A 152 -12.27 -24.25 2.97
N SER A 153 -13.58 -24.09 3.14
CA SER A 153 -14.56 -25.16 3.29
C SER A 153 -15.46 -25.19 2.04
N PRO A 154 -15.14 -26.04 1.03
CA PRO A 154 -15.91 -26.14 -0.21
C PRO A 154 -17.40 -26.42 0.02
N GLY A 155 -17.73 -27.31 0.97
CA GLY A 155 -19.13 -27.64 1.29
C GLY A 155 -19.94 -26.47 1.85
N ALA A 156 -19.29 -25.43 2.36
CA ALA A 156 -19.93 -24.22 2.89
C ALA A 156 -19.64 -22.97 2.03
N ASN A 157 -18.88 -23.11 0.93
CA ASN A 157 -18.36 -22.00 0.13
C ASN A 157 -17.76 -20.88 0.99
N TYR A 158 -16.98 -21.27 2.00
CA TYR A 158 -16.55 -20.37 3.06
C TYR A 158 -15.03 -20.35 3.23
N LEU A 159 -14.44 -19.16 3.19
CA LEU A 159 -13.02 -18.92 3.49
C LEU A 159 -12.91 -18.18 4.81
N ASN A 160 -12.09 -18.71 5.72
CA ASN A 160 -11.59 -17.98 6.88
C ASN A 160 -10.08 -17.80 6.73
N SER A 161 -9.57 -16.60 6.97
CA SER A 161 -8.13 -16.34 6.91
C SER A 161 -7.67 -15.41 8.01
N LYS A 162 -6.49 -15.67 8.54
CA LYS A 162 -5.82 -14.83 9.53
C LYS A 162 -4.37 -14.63 9.14
N LEU A 163 -3.95 -13.36 9.09
CA LEU A 163 -2.59 -12.94 8.75
C LEU A 163 -1.92 -12.36 9.99
N PHE A 164 -0.65 -12.68 10.16
CA PHE A 164 0.16 -12.30 11.29
C PHE A 164 1.45 -11.62 10.79
N GLY A 165 1.87 -10.57 11.47
CA GLY A 165 3.15 -9.93 11.20
C GLY A 165 3.64 -9.05 12.33
N THR A 166 4.91 -8.71 12.26
CA THR A 166 5.62 -7.92 13.26
C THR A 166 6.07 -6.60 12.65
N LEU A 167 5.61 -5.49 13.23
CA LEU A 167 5.98 -4.12 12.88
C LEU A 167 7.08 -3.63 13.82
N LYS A 168 8.20 -3.19 13.27
CA LYS A 168 9.30 -2.53 14.00
C LYS A 168 9.45 -1.10 13.49
N ILE A 169 9.41 -0.14 14.40
CA ILE A 169 9.53 1.30 14.11
C ILE A 169 10.67 1.85 14.95
N LYS A 170 11.65 2.50 14.30
CA LYS A 170 12.82 3.06 14.97
C LYS A 170 13.22 4.42 14.41
N ASN A 171 13.62 5.35 15.27
CA ASN A 171 14.47 6.49 14.94
C ASN A 171 15.48 6.70 16.09
N ILE A 172 16.15 7.85 16.16
CA ILE A 172 17.10 8.15 17.25
C ILE A 172 16.44 8.23 18.64
N ASN A 173 15.15 8.52 18.73
CA ASN A 173 14.42 8.76 19.98
C ASN A 173 13.42 7.66 20.36
N LYS A 174 12.99 6.82 19.41
CA LYS A 174 11.98 5.78 19.61
C LYS A 174 12.45 4.46 19.02
N ASN A 175 12.12 3.37 19.71
CA ASN A 175 12.24 2.00 19.21
C ASN A 175 11.03 1.20 19.72
N ARG A 176 10.14 0.78 18.82
CA ARG A 176 8.87 0.12 19.16
C ARG A 176 8.68 -1.10 18.26
N THR A 177 8.30 -2.22 18.87
CA THR A 177 7.90 -3.45 18.17
C THR A 177 6.44 -3.76 18.51
N LEU A 178 5.65 -4.08 17.49
CA LEU A 178 4.22 -4.34 17.60
C LEU A 178 3.86 -5.59 16.83
N TYR A 179 2.95 -6.37 17.39
CA TYR A 179 2.35 -7.49 16.69
C TYR A 179 1.08 -7.03 15.99
N ILE A 180 1.01 -7.25 14.69
CA ILE A 180 -0.11 -6.89 13.82
C ILE A 180 -0.78 -8.19 13.38
N THR A 181 -2.08 -8.30 13.62
CA THR A 181 -2.88 -9.41 13.12
C THR A 181 -4.09 -8.88 12.39
N THR A 182 -4.60 -9.58 11.40
CA THR A 182 -5.88 -9.27 10.75
C THR A 182 -6.59 -10.55 10.34
N THR A 183 -7.91 -10.51 10.35
CA THR A 183 -8.77 -11.67 10.07
C THR A 183 -9.82 -11.29 9.05
N GLN A 184 -10.12 -12.21 8.14
CA GLN A 184 -11.24 -12.09 7.21
C GLN A 184 -12.07 -13.36 7.16
N ASN A 185 -13.32 -13.20 6.75
CA ASN A 185 -14.24 -14.26 6.38
C ASN A 185 -14.90 -13.93 5.05
N VAL A 186 -15.05 -14.92 4.18
CA VAL A 186 -15.74 -14.78 2.90
C VAL A 186 -16.75 -15.91 2.77
N SER A 187 -18.02 -15.58 2.62
CA SER A 187 -19.10 -16.53 2.34
C SER A 187 -19.49 -16.51 0.87
N ASP A 188 -20.14 -17.59 0.41
CA ASP A 188 -20.59 -17.78 -0.97
C ASP A 188 -19.46 -17.78 -2.01
N LEU A 189 -18.22 -18.02 -1.56
CA LEU A 189 -17.04 -18.10 -2.39
C LEU A 189 -16.97 -19.47 -3.06
N SER A 190 -17.27 -19.51 -4.36
CA SER A 190 -17.06 -20.69 -5.19
C SER A 190 -15.64 -20.67 -5.75
N VAL A 191 -14.87 -21.72 -5.47
CA VAL A 191 -13.46 -21.84 -5.86
C VAL A 191 -13.29 -23.03 -6.79
N SER A 192 -12.73 -22.78 -7.96
CA SER A 192 -12.36 -23.77 -8.95
C SER A 192 -10.85 -23.96 -9.05
N LYS A 193 -10.08 -22.90 -8.78
CA LYS A 193 -8.61 -22.87 -8.85
C LYS A 193 -8.04 -22.02 -7.71
N ILE A 194 -6.75 -22.19 -7.43
CA ILE A 194 -6.08 -21.48 -6.33
C ILE A 194 -6.10 -19.95 -6.52
N ASP A 195 -6.09 -19.48 -7.76
CA ASP A 195 -6.11 -18.06 -8.09
C ASP A 195 -7.43 -17.37 -7.70
N ASP A 196 -8.51 -18.12 -7.48
CA ASP A 196 -9.80 -17.55 -7.06
C ASP A 196 -9.71 -16.96 -5.63
N PHE A 197 -8.65 -17.28 -4.87
CA PHE A 197 -8.35 -16.67 -3.57
C PHE A 197 -7.59 -15.33 -3.68
N ASP A 198 -7.05 -14.98 -4.85
CA ASP A 198 -6.06 -13.92 -5.00
C ASP A 198 -6.56 -12.57 -4.47
N LEU A 199 -7.76 -12.18 -4.90
CA LEU A 199 -8.46 -10.98 -4.45
C LEU A 199 -8.53 -10.92 -2.93
N TYR A 200 -8.99 -12.00 -2.29
CA TYR A 200 -9.15 -12.05 -0.84
C TYR A 200 -7.83 -12.08 -0.09
N MET A 201 -6.77 -12.67 -0.66
CA MET A 201 -5.43 -12.55 -0.07
C MET A 201 -4.92 -11.11 -0.15
N ASN A 202 -5.19 -10.39 -1.25
CA ASN A 202 -4.83 -8.97 -1.37
C ASN A 202 -5.61 -8.09 -0.41
N LEU A 203 -6.91 -8.37 -0.17
CA LEU A 203 -7.71 -7.69 0.85
C LEU A 203 -7.17 -7.91 2.26
N LEU A 204 -6.69 -9.11 2.57
CA LEU A 204 -6.05 -9.40 3.86
C LEU A 204 -4.75 -8.62 4.05
N ILE A 205 -3.92 -8.56 3.01
CA ILE A 205 -2.70 -7.74 2.99
C ILE A 205 -3.04 -6.26 3.17
N LYS A 206 -4.09 -5.78 2.48
CA LYS A 206 -4.58 -4.41 2.57
C LYS A 206 -4.96 -4.02 4.00
N GLN A 207 -5.69 -4.87 4.70
CA GLN A 207 -6.05 -4.62 6.10
C GLN A 207 -4.82 -4.53 7.00
N SER A 208 -3.84 -5.42 6.81
CA SER A 208 -2.58 -5.36 7.56
C SER A 208 -1.86 -4.04 7.33
N ALA A 209 -1.78 -3.58 6.08
CA ALA A 209 -1.20 -2.29 5.73
C ALA A 209 -1.96 -1.12 6.36
N ASN A 210 -3.30 -1.14 6.36
CA ASN A 210 -4.11 -0.12 7.03
C ASN A 210 -3.83 -0.05 8.54
N LYS A 211 -3.72 -1.20 9.22
CA LYS A 211 -3.37 -1.26 10.66
C LYS A 211 -1.96 -0.70 10.92
N VAL A 212 -1.01 -1.01 10.05
CA VAL A 212 0.36 -0.49 10.16
C VAL A 212 0.39 1.02 9.93
N ALA A 213 -0.34 1.52 8.92
CA ALA A 213 -0.48 2.96 8.68
C ALA A 213 -1.12 3.68 9.87
N GLN A 214 -2.12 3.07 10.52
CA GLN A 214 -2.72 3.59 11.74
C GLN A 214 -1.71 3.65 12.91
N GLU A 215 -0.89 2.62 13.12
CA GLU A 215 0.15 2.67 14.16
C GLU A 215 1.22 3.72 13.88
N ILE A 216 1.60 3.91 12.62
CA ILE A 216 2.55 4.97 12.20
C ILE A 216 1.94 6.37 12.40
N SER A 217 0.64 6.52 12.15
CA SER A 217 -0.07 7.81 12.32
C SER A 217 -0.08 8.29 13.77
N LYS A 218 0.09 7.38 14.74
CA LYS A 218 0.16 7.69 16.19
C LYS A 218 1.55 8.13 16.69
N LEU A 219 2.59 8.07 15.84
CA LEU A 219 3.97 8.39 16.23
C LEU A 219 4.20 9.87 16.51
#